data_AF-A0A9P4H4Y0-F1
#
_entry.id   AF-A0A9P4H4Y0-F1
#
_cell.length_a   1.000
_cell.length_b   1.000
_cell.length_c   1.000
_cell.angle_alpha   90.00
_cell.angle_beta   90.00
_cell.angle_gamma   90.00
#
_symmetry.space_group_name_H-M   'P 1'
#
loop_
_entity.id
_entity.type
_entity.pdbx_description
1 polymer ?
#
loop_
_entity_poly.entity_id
_entity_poly.type
_entity_poly.pdbx_seq_one_letter_code
_entity_poly.pdbx_strand_id
1 'polypeptide(L)'
;MEDFINNQLHPAETCLICSDPFSAEHQPVTLPCHHIFGHECIKRWLRTGRGNNSACPQCRHVVCKKQNPKPAFDAPTIWKALCEEPPERLHTFMSKIWAGLQALWQRKPDGKFTVTDLLDQGIILALIQTASPNSPAQIRDADPFLDCYNLIAASWDSLGRPDRATGLAIPLVRLARLMSSASTTIPKWLTTVPRLNRLFWKANACLGLNDANVTWAAIVTAAQTPANSEHFPLLHLYTMLISQSISHNAQPSQMPTRRHEIMNMVVERCCKKIGGEAWDGRPTNEFKDVLVVVYEELRRYQLDKKKPSLRGHDGEESVVSGVWALAWWSVRKA
;
A
#
# COMPACT_ATOMS: atom_id res chain seq x y z
N MET A 1 -52.10 -5.99 -33.15
CA MET A 1 -52.57 -6.87 -32.05
C MET A 1 -52.52 -8.33 -32.49
N GLU A 2 -53.28 -8.74 -33.52
CA GLU A 2 -53.25 -10.13 -34.00
C GLU A 2 -51.88 -10.59 -34.46
N ASP A 3 -51.12 -9.74 -35.13
CA ASP A 3 -49.75 -10.06 -35.56
C ASP A 3 -48.83 -10.42 -34.36
N PHE A 4 -48.94 -9.69 -33.24
CA PHE A 4 -48.20 -10.01 -32.02
C PHE A 4 -48.65 -11.35 -31.41
N ILE A 5 -49.97 -11.57 -31.33
CA ILE A 5 -50.55 -12.81 -30.78
C ILE A 5 -50.11 -14.02 -31.61
N ASN A 6 -50.12 -13.90 -32.93
CA ASN A 6 -49.85 -15.01 -33.83
C ASN A 6 -48.35 -15.26 -34.03
N ASN A 7 -47.51 -14.22 -33.96
CA ASN A 7 -46.10 -14.31 -34.38
C ASN A 7 -45.07 -14.01 -33.29
N GLN A 8 -45.46 -13.46 -32.14
CA GLN A 8 -44.50 -13.07 -31.08
C GLN A 8 -44.85 -13.64 -29.69
N LEU A 9 -46.10 -14.04 -29.47
CA LEU A 9 -46.55 -14.62 -28.21
C LEU A 9 -46.30 -16.14 -28.17
N HIS A 10 -45.03 -16.52 -27.95
CA HIS A 10 -44.64 -17.92 -27.83
C HIS A 10 -44.67 -18.41 -26.37
N PRO A 11 -45.15 -19.64 -26.12
CA PRO A 11 -44.98 -20.28 -24.82
C PRO A 11 -43.48 -20.44 -24.48
N ALA A 12 -43.14 -20.24 -23.22
CA ALA A 12 -41.81 -20.60 -22.74
C ALA A 12 -41.76 -22.13 -22.57
N GLU A 13 -41.22 -22.84 -23.55
CA GLU A 13 -41.16 -24.31 -23.55
C GLU A 13 -39.85 -24.86 -22.98
N THR A 14 -38.79 -24.05 -22.97
CA THR A 14 -37.45 -24.46 -22.56
C THR A 14 -36.84 -23.54 -21.51
N CYS A 15 -35.94 -24.10 -20.72
CA CYS A 15 -35.21 -23.40 -19.68
C CYS A 15 -34.04 -22.59 -20.26
N LEU A 16 -33.99 -21.28 -19.98
CA LEU A 16 -32.90 -20.41 -20.45
C LEU A 16 -31.51 -20.72 -19.87
N ILE A 17 -31.40 -21.60 -18.86
CA ILE A 17 -30.11 -21.96 -18.25
C ILE A 17 -29.48 -23.19 -18.92
N CYS A 18 -30.26 -24.25 -19.14
CA CYS A 18 -29.77 -25.52 -19.69
C CYS A 18 -30.28 -25.82 -21.10
N SER A 19 -31.25 -25.04 -21.60
CA SER A 19 -31.95 -25.24 -22.86
C SER A 19 -32.82 -26.50 -22.93
N ASP A 20 -33.02 -27.19 -21.81
CA ASP A 20 -33.90 -28.37 -21.74
C ASP A 20 -35.39 -27.96 -21.70
N PRO A 21 -36.31 -28.78 -22.26
CA PRO A 21 -37.75 -28.56 -22.14
C PRO A 21 -38.23 -28.62 -20.69
N PHE A 22 -39.29 -27.86 -20.37
CA PHE A 22 -39.95 -27.98 -19.08
C PHE A 22 -40.75 -29.29 -18.98
N SER A 23 -40.65 -29.95 -17.82
CA SER A 23 -41.33 -31.22 -17.53
C SER A 23 -41.74 -31.30 -16.06
N ALA A 24 -42.34 -32.42 -15.66
CA ALA A 24 -42.65 -32.69 -14.25
C ALA A 24 -41.38 -32.73 -13.37
N GLU A 25 -40.26 -33.16 -13.93
CA GLU A 25 -38.92 -33.21 -13.32
C GLU A 25 -38.16 -31.90 -13.50
N HIS A 26 -38.48 -31.13 -14.56
CA HIS A 26 -37.91 -29.83 -14.86
C HIS A 26 -38.95 -28.72 -14.74
N GLN A 27 -39.52 -28.55 -13.54
CA GLN A 27 -40.65 -27.64 -13.33
C GLN A 27 -40.27 -26.18 -13.58
N PRO A 28 -41.08 -25.43 -14.35
CA PRO A 28 -40.84 -24.01 -14.60
C PRO A 28 -41.16 -23.18 -13.35
N VAL A 29 -40.31 -22.20 -13.07
CA VAL A 29 -40.52 -21.19 -12.01
C VAL A 29 -40.21 -19.80 -12.52
N THR A 30 -41.01 -18.83 -12.06
CA THR A 30 -40.86 -17.40 -12.39
C THR A 30 -40.08 -16.68 -11.31
N LEU A 31 -39.12 -15.84 -11.72
CA LEU A 31 -38.49 -14.86 -10.83
C LEU A 31 -39.35 -13.58 -10.70
N PRO A 32 -39.06 -12.67 -9.73
CA PRO A 32 -39.75 -11.38 -9.62
C PRO A 32 -39.66 -10.49 -10.87
N CYS A 33 -38.64 -10.69 -11.71
CA CYS A 33 -38.49 -10.04 -13.01
C CYS A 33 -39.21 -10.77 -14.16
N HIS A 34 -40.13 -11.69 -13.84
CA HIS A 34 -40.98 -12.46 -14.77
C HIS A 34 -40.28 -13.42 -15.75
N HIS A 35 -38.96 -13.53 -15.73
CA HIS A 35 -38.23 -14.56 -16.48
C HIS A 35 -38.45 -15.95 -15.86
N ILE A 36 -38.60 -16.96 -16.73
CA ILE A 36 -38.92 -18.35 -16.37
C ILE A 36 -37.68 -19.23 -16.53
N PHE A 37 -37.44 -20.11 -15.56
CA PHE A 37 -36.33 -21.06 -15.53
C PHE A 37 -36.78 -22.38 -14.91
N GLY A 38 -36.02 -23.46 -15.12
CA GLY A 38 -36.24 -24.71 -14.39
C GLY A 38 -35.89 -24.53 -12.92
N HIS A 39 -36.72 -25.04 -12.01
CA HIS A 39 -36.60 -24.85 -10.56
C HIS A 39 -35.21 -25.20 -10.02
N GLU A 40 -34.71 -26.40 -10.33
CA GLU A 40 -33.38 -26.82 -9.88
C GLU A 40 -32.24 -26.07 -10.59
N CYS A 41 -32.43 -25.63 -11.84
CA CYS A 41 -31.45 -24.81 -12.55
C CYS A 41 -31.28 -23.44 -11.89
N ILE A 42 -32.37 -22.71 -11.63
CA ILE A 42 -32.27 -21.39 -11.01
C ILE A 42 -31.85 -21.48 -9.54
N LYS A 43 -32.28 -22.52 -8.82
CA LYS A 43 -31.82 -22.78 -7.45
C LYS A 43 -30.32 -23.07 -7.40
N ARG A 44 -29.80 -23.85 -8.36
CA ARG A 44 -28.35 -24.08 -8.51
C ARG A 44 -27.61 -22.79 -8.90
N TRP A 45 -28.15 -22.00 -9.83
CA TRP A 45 -27.60 -20.69 -10.19
C TRP A 45 -27.47 -19.79 -8.96
N LEU A 46 -28.54 -19.65 -8.17
CA LEU A 46 -28.56 -18.78 -7.00
C LEU A 46 -27.65 -19.27 -5.86
N ARG A 47 -27.44 -20.58 -5.74
CA ARG A 47 -26.59 -21.18 -4.68
C ARG A 47 -25.11 -21.26 -5.06
N THR A 48 -24.81 -21.72 -6.27
CA THR A 48 -23.46 -22.14 -6.68
C THR A 48 -23.01 -21.54 -8.01
N GLY A 49 -23.79 -20.63 -8.62
CA GLY A 49 -23.38 -19.94 -9.84
C GLY A 49 -22.11 -19.13 -9.64
N ARG A 50 -21.23 -19.10 -10.64
CA ARG A 50 -20.05 -18.21 -10.66
C ARG A 50 -20.52 -16.80 -11.05
N GLY A 51 -20.10 -15.77 -10.32
CA GLY A 51 -20.44 -14.37 -10.60
C GLY A 51 -21.63 -13.81 -9.79
N ASN A 52 -22.51 -13.03 -10.44
CA ASN A 52 -23.67 -12.40 -9.79
C ASN A 52 -24.83 -13.40 -9.58
N ASN A 53 -24.60 -14.41 -8.76
CA ASN A 53 -25.58 -15.42 -8.36
C ASN A 53 -26.71 -14.89 -7.44
N SER A 54 -26.79 -13.58 -7.22
CA SER A 54 -27.93 -12.92 -6.58
C SER A 54 -28.95 -12.36 -7.57
N ALA A 55 -28.68 -12.49 -8.87
CA ALA A 55 -29.46 -11.85 -9.92
C ALA A 55 -29.98 -12.83 -10.98
N CYS A 56 -31.03 -12.41 -11.68
CA CYS A 56 -31.59 -13.13 -12.82
C CYS A 56 -30.52 -13.32 -13.92
N PRO A 57 -30.33 -14.54 -14.46
CA PRO A 57 -29.40 -14.80 -15.56
C PRO A 57 -29.68 -13.97 -16.82
N GLN A 58 -30.95 -13.68 -17.10
CA GLN A 58 -31.37 -13.00 -18.33
C GLN A 58 -31.27 -11.47 -18.25
N CYS A 59 -31.80 -10.87 -17.18
CA CYS A 59 -31.92 -9.41 -17.08
C CYS A 59 -31.12 -8.77 -15.93
N ARG A 60 -30.39 -9.57 -15.14
CA ARG A 60 -29.60 -9.12 -13.97
C ARG A 60 -30.40 -8.43 -12.87
N HIS A 61 -31.72 -8.51 -12.87
CA HIS A 61 -32.56 -8.08 -11.75
C HIS A 61 -32.18 -8.84 -10.46
N VAL A 62 -31.95 -8.13 -9.36
CA VAL A 62 -31.52 -8.73 -8.09
C VAL A 62 -32.70 -9.46 -7.44
N VAL A 63 -32.56 -10.79 -7.32
CA VAL A 63 -33.60 -11.69 -6.79
C VAL A 63 -33.45 -11.86 -5.27
N CYS A 64 -32.21 -11.90 -4.78
CA CYS A 64 -31.92 -12.01 -3.36
C CYS A 64 -30.80 -11.05 -2.96
N LYS A 65 -31.02 -10.26 -1.90
CA LYS A 65 -29.95 -9.45 -1.30
C LYS A 65 -29.03 -10.39 -0.53
N LYS A 66 -27.75 -10.51 -0.92
CA LYS A 66 -26.77 -11.26 -0.12
C LYS A 66 -26.65 -10.61 1.25
N GLN A 67 -26.84 -11.38 2.32
CA GLN A 67 -26.74 -10.89 3.70
C GLN A 67 -25.33 -10.39 4.03
N ASN A 68 -24.30 -10.91 3.33
CA ASN A 68 -22.94 -10.40 3.31
C ASN A 68 -22.48 -10.27 1.86
N PRO A 69 -22.59 -9.09 1.21
CA PRO A 69 -21.98 -8.90 -0.10
C PRO A 69 -20.47 -9.16 0.04
N LYS A 70 -19.89 -9.96 -0.88
CA LYS A 70 -18.43 -10.04 -0.97
C LYS A 70 -17.90 -8.60 -1.16
N PRO A 71 -16.77 -8.23 -0.53
CA PRO A 71 -16.16 -6.93 -0.75
C PRO A 71 -16.00 -6.67 -2.26
N ALA A 72 -16.13 -5.41 -2.68
CA ALA A 72 -15.90 -5.07 -4.07
C ALA A 72 -14.46 -5.44 -4.46
N PHE A 73 -14.30 -6.06 -5.62
CA PHE A 73 -12.97 -6.37 -6.17
C PHE A 73 -12.41 -5.12 -6.87
N ASP A 74 -12.04 -4.11 -6.08
CA ASP A 74 -11.50 -2.84 -6.53
C ASP A 74 -10.29 -2.39 -5.68
N ALA A 75 -9.54 -1.43 -6.21
CA ALA A 75 -8.31 -0.96 -5.57
C ALA A 75 -8.54 -0.36 -4.16
N PRO A 76 -9.53 0.53 -3.93
CA PRO A 76 -9.84 1.04 -2.59
C PRO A 76 -10.14 -0.06 -1.57
N THR A 77 -10.98 -1.03 -1.94
CA THR A 77 -11.42 -2.10 -1.03
C THR A 77 -10.27 -3.04 -0.69
N ILE A 78 -9.50 -3.47 -1.70
CA ILE A 78 -8.35 -4.36 -1.49
C ILE A 78 -7.25 -3.63 -0.68
N TRP A 79 -6.98 -2.36 -0.98
CA TRP A 79 -6.02 -1.58 -0.22
C TRP A 79 -6.40 -1.43 1.24
N LYS A 80 -7.68 -1.17 1.52
CA LYS A 80 -8.19 -1.13 2.89
C LYS A 80 -7.97 -2.47 3.59
N ALA A 81 -8.31 -3.58 2.94
CA ALA A 81 -8.11 -4.91 3.50
C ALA A 81 -6.63 -5.19 3.79
N LEU A 82 -5.71 -4.83 2.88
CA LEU A 82 -4.26 -4.91 3.11
C LEU A 82 -3.81 -4.05 4.31
N CYS A 83 -4.37 -2.85 4.49
CA CYS A 83 -4.01 -1.99 5.62
C CYS A 83 -4.49 -2.54 6.97
N GLU A 84 -5.51 -3.40 6.98
CA GLU A 84 -6.10 -4.05 8.15
C GLU A 84 -5.45 -5.41 8.47
N GLU A 85 -4.49 -5.86 7.65
CA GLU A 85 -3.78 -7.12 7.86
C GLU A 85 -2.96 -7.16 9.17
N PRO A 86 -2.84 -8.33 9.81
CA PRO A 86 -2.01 -8.49 11.01
C PRO A 86 -0.55 -8.07 10.78
N PRO A 87 0.12 -7.46 11.78
CA PRO A 87 1.52 -7.03 11.66
C PRO A 87 2.48 -8.12 11.22
N GLU A 88 2.24 -9.37 11.59
CA GLU A 88 3.05 -10.54 11.23
C GLU A 88 2.98 -10.84 9.73
N ARG A 89 1.79 -10.71 9.13
CA ARG A 89 1.59 -10.91 7.69
C ARG A 89 2.23 -9.79 6.89
N LEU A 90 2.04 -8.55 7.32
CA LEU A 90 2.71 -7.38 6.74
C LEU A 90 4.24 -7.48 6.85
N HIS A 91 4.75 -7.94 8.00
CA HIS A 91 6.18 -8.18 8.18
C HIS A 91 6.70 -9.24 7.20
N THR A 92 6.01 -10.38 7.06
CA THR A 92 6.36 -11.41 6.06
C THR A 92 6.42 -10.81 4.65
N PHE A 93 5.38 -10.07 4.25
CA PHE A 93 5.32 -9.40 2.96
C PHE A 93 6.52 -8.49 2.71
N MET A 94 6.82 -7.58 3.65
CA MET A 94 7.94 -6.65 3.51
C MET A 94 9.29 -7.34 3.56
N SER A 95 9.45 -8.40 4.36
CA SER A 95 10.67 -9.21 4.37
C SER A 95 10.95 -9.84 3.00
N LYS A 96 9.91 -10.24 2.26
CA LYS A 96 10.05 -10.69 0.87
C LYS A 96 10.41 -9.56 -0.10
N ILE A 97 9.85 -8.37 0.07
CA ILE A 97 10.27 -7.19 -0.70
C ILE A 97 11.75 -6.88 -0.45
N TRP A 98 12.22 -6.89 0.80
CA TRP A 98 13.63 -6.67 1.12
C TRP A 98 14.55 -7.68 0.42
N ALA A 99 14.18 -8.97 0.40
CA ALA A 99 14.92 -9.99 -0.32
C ALA A 99 14.95 -9.73 -1.84
N GLY A 100 13.82 -9.31 -2.43
CA GLY A 100 13.74 -8.93 -3.84
C GLY A 100 14.60 -7.71 -4.18
N LEU A 101 14.57 -6.66 -3.34
CA LEU A 101 15.44 -5.50 -3.48
C LEU A 101 16.92 -5.88 -3.35
N GLN A 102 17.27 -6.79 -2.43
CA GLN A 102 18.61 -7.35 -2.31
C GLN A 102 19.07 -8.01 -3.60
N ALA A 103 18.23 -8.84 -4.22
CA ALA A 103 18.53 -9.46 -5.50
C ALA A 103 18.69 -8.41 -6.63
N LEU A 104 17.87 -7.36 -6.63
CA LEU A 104 17.99 -6.26 -7.59
C LEU A 104 19.30 -5.49 -7.45
N TRP A 105 19.76 -5.16 -6.24
CA TRP A 105 21.06 -4.48 -6.04
C TRP A 105 22.24 -5.32 -6.51
N GLN A 106 22.18 -6.66 -6.41
CA GLN A 106 23.22 -7.52 -6.97
C GLN A 106 23.30 -7.43 -8.50
N ARG A 107 22.18 -7.15 -9.17
CA ARG A 107 22.12 -7.02 -10.64
C ARG A 107 22.35 -5.58 -11.12
N LYS A 108 21.84 -4.60 -10.37
CA LYS A 108 21.88 -3.15 -10.66
C LYS A 108 22.41 -2.40 -9.42
N PRO A 109 23.75 -2.30 -9.28
CA PRO A 109 24.37 -1.68 -8.10
C PRO A 109 24.12 -0.18 -7.97
N ASP A 110 23.71 0.51 -9.04
CA ASP A 110 23.39 1.94 -9.02
C ASP A 110 22.10 2.27 -8.25
N GLY A 111 21.28 1.26 -7.91
CA GLY A 111 20.03 1.41 -7.19
C GLY A 111 18.91 2.06 -8.02
N LYS A 112 19.09 2.25 -9.33
CA LYS A 112 18.08 2.85 -10.21
C LYS A 112 17.17 1.77 -10.75
N PHE A 113 16.12 1.47 -10.00
CA PHE A 113 15.14 0.43 -10.35
C PHE A 113 13.94 1.01 -11.10
N THR A 114 13.58 0.36 -12.20
CA THR A 114 12.35 0.63 -12.94
C THR A 114 11.14 0.11 -12.14
N VAL A 115 9.93 0.57 -12.47
CA VAL A 115 8.69 -0.01 -11.93
C VAL A 115 8.61 -1.50 -12.24
N THR A 116 9.01 -1.91 -13.45
CA THR A 116 9.04 -3.32 -13.84
C THR A 116 10.00 -4.12 -12.97
N ASP A 117 11.21 -3.61 -12.70
CA ASP A 117 12.17 -4.27 -11.80
C ASP A 117 11.54 -4.52 -10.42
N LEU A 118 10.91 -3.49 -9.85
CA LEU A 118 10.30 -3.53 -8.53
C LEU A 118 9.09 -4.47 -8.47
N LEU A 119 8.24 -4.45 -9.50
CA LEU A 119 7.08 -5.32 -9.59
C LEU A 119 7.49 -6.79 -9.73
N ASP A 120 8.31 -7.13 -10.73
CA ASP A 120 8.64 -8.51 -11.05
C ASP A 120 9.51 -9.18 -9.97
N GLN A 121 10.52 -8.48 -9.44
CA GLN A 121 11.49 -9.09 -8.54
C GLN A 121 11.19 -8.84 -7.06
N GLY A 122 10.43 -7.80 -6.73
CA GLY A 122 10.11 -7.42 -5.36
C GLY A 122 8.66 -7.72 -4.98
N ILE A 123 7.73 -7.03 -5.62
CA ILE A 123 6.36 -6.89 -5.13
C ILE A 123 5.50 -8.11 -5.49
N ILE A 124 5.47 -8.52 -6.76
CA ILE A 124 4.62 -9.64 -7.22
C ILE A 124 5.01 -10.93 -6.52
N LEU A 125 6.31 -11.22 -6.44
CA LEU A 125 6.81 -12.39 -5.71
C LEU A 125 6.45 -12.33 -4.22
N ALA A 126 6.52 -11.16 -3.59
CA ALA A 126 6.12 -10.99 -2.20
C ALA A 126 4.62 -11.21 -1.99
N LEU A 127 3.76 -10.71 -2.89
CA LEU A 127 2.31 -10.92 -2.83
C LEU A 127 1.96 -12.41 -2.92
N ILE A 128 2.46 -13.10 -3.94
CA ILE A 128 2.20 -14.53 -4.17
C ILE A 128 2.67 -15.38 -3.00
N GLN A 129 3.88 -15.12 -2.48
CA GLN A 129 4.43 -15.91 -1.36
C GLN A 129 3.73 -15.62 -0.02
N THR A 130 3.16 -14.43 0.16
CA THR A 130 2.44 -14.09 1.40
C THR A 130 1.00 -14.61 1.38
N ALA A 131 0.40 -14.73 0.20
CA ALA A 131 -0.92 -15.33 -0.02
C ALA A 131 -0.93 -16.88 0.10
N SER A 132 0.17 -17.49 0.54
CA SER A 132 0.51 -18.92 0.42
C SER A 132 -0.66 -19.93 0.61
N PRO A 133 -0.70 -21.02 -0.19
CA PRO A 133 -1.90 -21.85 -0.43
C PRO A 133 -2.27 -22.87 0.65
N ASN A 134 -1.61 -22.94 1.81
CA ASN A 134 -1.93 -23.96 2.83
C ASN A 134 -3.24 -23.70 3.61
N SER A 135 -3.91 -22.57 3.32
CA SER A 135 -5.21 -22.25 3.91
C SER A 135 -6.34 -23.04 3.22
N PRO A 136 -7.29 -23.61 3.98
CA PRO A 136 -8.46 -24.31 3.42
C PRO A 136 -9.20 -23.42 2.41
N ALA A 137 -9.81 -24.05 1.39
CA ALA A 137 -10.38 -23.38 0.21
C ALA A 137 -11.36 -22.22 0.53
N GLN A 138 -12.00 -22.25 1.70
CA GLN A 138 -12.89 -21.17 2.16
C GLN A 138 -12.16 -19.85 2.52
N ILE A 139 -10.87 -19.90 2.87
CA ILE A 139 -10.04 -18.73 3.22
C ILE A 139 -9.42 -18.09 1.95
N ARG A 140 -9.19 -18.88 0.89
CA ARG A 140 -8.60 -18.39 -0.36
C ARG A 140 -9.51 -17.44 -1.15
N ASP A 141 -10.82 -17.50 -0.90
CA ASP A 141 -11.84 -16.74 -1.62
C ASP A 141 -11.88 -15.23 -1.23
N ALA A 142 -11.01 -14.80 -0.31
CA ALA A 142 -10.91 -13.42 0.17
C ALA A 142 -9.51 -13.09 0.78
N ASP A 143 -8.41 -13.61 0.22
CA ASP A 143 -7.06 -13.22 0.69
C ASP A 143 -6.62 -11.88 0.08
N PRO A 144 -6.39 -10.82 0.88
CA PRO A 144 -6.09 -9.49 0.33
C PRO A 144 -4.79 -9.42 -0.48
N PHE A 145 -3.78 -10.25 -0.17
CA PHE A 145 -2.54 -10.30 -0.95
C PHE A 145 -2.75 -10.98 -2.31
N LEU A 146 -3.57 -12.03 -2.35
CA LEU A 146 -3.94 -12.69 -3.60
C LEU A 146 -4.81 -11.78 -4.47
N ASP A 147 -5.79 -11.11 -3.87
CA ASP A 147 -6.66 -10.16 -4.58
C ASP A 147 -5.86 -8.98 -5.14
N CYS A 148 -4.92 -8.46 -4.35
CA CYS A 148 -3.99 -7.42 -4.80
C CYS A 148 -3.13 -7.88 -5.98
N TYR A 149 -2.54 -9.08 -5.90
CA TYR A 149 -1.80 -9.66 -7.02
C TYR A 149 -2.66 -9.78 -8.27
N ASN A 150 -3.87 -10.35 -8.14
CA ASN A 150 -4.78 -10.56 -9.26
C ASN A 150 -5.17 -9.23 -9.93
N LEU A 151 -5.46 -8.18 -9.14
CA LEU A 151 -5.81 -6.88 -9.70
C LEU A 151 -4.60 -6.18 -10.36
N ILE A 152 -3.41 -6.30 -9.78
CA ILE A 152 -2.17 -5.77 -10.39
C ILE A 152 -1.87 -6.51 -11.68
N ALA A 153 -1.88 -7.84 -11.70
CA ALA A 153 -1.62 -8.64 -12.89
C ALA A 153 -2.64 -8.31 -14.00
N ALA A 154 -3.94 -8.28 -13.66
CA ALA A 154 -4.99 -7.96 -14.62
C ALA A 154 -4.85 -6.57 -15.23
N SER A 155 -4.40 -5.57 -14.46
CA SER A 155 -4.23 -4.20 -14.96
C SER A 155 -2.90 -3.98 -15.66
N TRP A 156 -1.79 -4.46 -15.10
CA TRP A 156 -0.45 -4.22 -15.60
C TRP A 156 -0.10 -5.05 -16.83
N ASP A 157 -0.46 -6.35 -16.87
CA ASP A 157 -0.25 -7.19 -18.06
C ASP A 157 -1.11 -6.69 -19.24
N SER A 158 -2.36 -6.29 -18.98
CA SER A 158 -3.25 -5.76 -20.02
C SER A 158 -2.77 -4.45 -20.64
N LEU A 159 -1.96 -3.66 -19.90
CA LEU A 159 -1.36 -2.42 -20.38
C LEU A 159 -0.01 -2.65 -21.09
N GLY A 160 0.42 -3.90 -21.27
CA GLY A 160 1.71 -4.23 -21.89
C GLY A 160 2.91 -3.98 -20.98
N ARG A 161 2.72 -4.11 -19.66
CA ARG A 161 3.76 -3.94 -18.62
C ARG A 161 4.49 -2.59 -18.70
N PRO A 162 3.77 -1.46 -18.63
CA PRO A 162 4.39 -0.15 -18.69
C PRO A 162 5.31 0.07 -17.49
N ASP A 163 6.36 0.88 -17.68
CA ASP A 163 7.25 1.32 -16.61
C ASP A 163 6.63 2.45 -15.76
N ARG A 164 5.35 2.33 -15.46
CA ARG A 164 4.57 3.28 -14.67
C ARG A 164 3.60 2.51 -13.79
N ALA A 165 3.61 2.81 -12.50
CA ALA A 165 2.69 2.20 -11.54
C ALA A 165 1.26 2.75 -11.74
N THR A 166 0.27 1.87 -11.74
CA THR A 166 -1.15 2.20 -11.87
C THR A 166 -1.99 1.43 -10.84
N GLY A 167 -3.09 2.03 -10.36
CA GLY A 167 -3.97 1.38 -9.39
C GLY A 167 -3.22 0.93 -8.13
N LEU A 168 -3.42 -0.33 -7.72
CA LEU A 168 -2.76 -0.90 -6.53
C LEU A 168 -1.24 -1.00 -6.63
N ALA A 169 -0.65 -0.94 -7.84
CA ALA A 169 0.80 -0.92 -7.97
C ALA A 169 1.41 0.37 -7.40
N ILE A 170 0.67 1.49 -7.41
CA ILE A 170 1.15 2.81 -6.96
C ILE A 170 1.71 2.76 -5.52
N PRO A 171 0.90 2.42 -4.50
CA PRO A 171 1.39 2.41 -3.12
C PRO A 171 2.44 1.32 -2.86
N LEU A 172 2.44 0.21 -3.59
CA LEU A 172 3.43 -0.85 -3.38
C LEU A 172 4.78 -0.53 -4.01
N VAL A 173 4.79 0.10 -5.19
CA VAL A 173 6.01 0.61 -5.83
C VAL A 173 6.59 1.76 -5.00
N ARG A 174 5.74 2.65 -4.48
CA ARG A 174 6.16 3.70 -3.53
C ARG A 174 6.82 3.10 -2.29
N LEU A 175 6.21 2.07 -1.69
CA LEU A 175 6.78 1.34 -0.55
C LEU A 175 8.16 0.77 -0.88
N ALA A 176 8.28 0.06 -2.01
CA ALA A 176 9.55 -0.55 -2.42
C ALA A 176 10.65 0.50 -2.69
N ARG A 177 10.30 1.65 -3.28
CA ARG A 177 11.23 2.79 -3.46
C ARG A 177 11.66 3.38 -2.12
N LEU A 178 10.73 3.57 -1.19
CA LEU A 178 11.00 4.09 0.15
C LEU A 178 11.92 3.16 0.95
N MET A 179 11.67 1.84 0.89
CA MET A 179 12.52 0.82 1.48
C MET A 179 13.91 0.82 0.81
N SER A 180 13.95 0.89 -0.52
CA SER A 180 15.19 0.92 -1.29
C SER A 180 16.07 2.13 -0.92
N SER A 181 15.51 3.35 -0.90
CA SER A 181 16.27 4.56 -0.55
C SER A 181 16.80 4.50 0.88
N ALA A 182 16.00 4.02 1.82
CA ALA A 182 16.37 3.92 3.22
C ALA A 182 17.50 2.91 3.49
N SER A 183 17.70 1.89 2.63
CA SER A 183 18.72 0.85 2.79
C SER A 183 20.15 1.41 2.89
N THR A 184 20.39 2.60 2.34
CA THR A 184 21.68 3.30 2.41
C THR A 184 21.92 3.99 3.75
N THR A 185 20.85 4.18 4.53
CA THR A 185 20.85 4.92 5.79
C THR A 185 20.77 4.01 7.01
N ILE A 186 20.10 2.86 6.88
CA ILE A 186 19.89 1.90 7.97
C ILE A 186 20.83 0.71 7.87
N PRO A 187 21.25 0.12 9.00
CA PRO A 187 22.06 -1.09 8.98
C PRO A 187 21.23 -2.31 8.53
N LYS A 188 21.87 -3.27 7.86
CA LYS A 188 21.21 -4.47 7.29
C LYS A 188 20.41 -5.29 8.32
N TRP A 189 20.86 -5.37 9.57
CA TRP A 189 20.13 -6.12 10.60
C TRP A 189 18.79 -5.46 10.97
N LEU A 190 18.60 -4.17 10.70
CA LEU A 190 17.35 -3.48 11.02
C LEU A 190 16.25 -3.83 10.01
N THR A 191 16.57 -4.15 8.76
CA THR A 191 15.58 -4.49 7.71
C THR A 191 14.79 -5.77 8.01
N THR A 192 15.29 -6.62 8.91
CA THR A 192 14.62 -7.84 9.35
C THR A 192 13.77 -7.62 10.61
N VAL A 193 13.75 -6.41 11.17
CA VAL A 193 13.04 -6.13 12.42
C VAL A 193 11.56 -5.83 12.15
N PRO A 194 10.60 -6.57 12.74
CA PRO A 194 9.16 -6.40 12.48
C PRO A 194 8.63 -4.99 12.73
N ARG A 195 9.04 -4.34 13.83
CA ARG A 195 8.62 -2.98 14.15
C ARG A 195 9.08 -1.94 13.12
N LEU A 196 10.28 -2.10 12.54
CA LEU A 196 10.74 -1.19 11.48
C LEU A 196 9.86 -1.36 10.24
N ASN A 197 9.61 -2.60 9.84
CA ASN A 197 8.73 -2.90 8.71
C ASN A 197 7.33 -2.30 8.95
N ARG A 198 6.78 -2.43 10.16
CA ARG A 198 5.51 -1.78 10.53
C ARG A 198 5.56 -0.26 10.35
N LEU A 199 6.66 0.39 10.72
CA LEU A 199 6.83 1.84 10.53
C LEU A 199 6.88 2.22 9.03
N PHE A 200 7.61 1.47 8.19
CA PHE A 200 7.58 1.65 6.73
C PHE A 200 6.17 1.50 6.16
N TRP A 201 5.44 0.46 6.60
CA TRP A 201 4.06 0.25 6.16
C TRP A 201 3.16 1.41 6.53
N LYS A 202 3.17 1.86 7.79
CA LYS A 202 2.35 3.00 8.25
C LYS A 202 2.70 4.29 7.51
N ALA A 203 4.00 4.57 7.32
CA ALA A 203 4.48 5.73 6.56
C ALA A 203 4.06 5.69 5.09
N ASN A 204 4.03 4.51 4.47
CA ASN A 204 3.52 4.35 3.13
C ASN A 204 1.99 4.47 3.09
N ALA A 205 1.29 3.88 4.06
CA ALA A 205 -0.16 3.82 4.08
C ALA A 205 -0.82 5.19 4.27
N CYS A 206 -0.21 6.09 5.05
CA CYS A 206 -0.75 7.43 5.26
C CYS A 206 -0.76 8.33 4.01
N LEU A 207 -0.09 7.92 2.92
CA LEU A 207 -0.08 8.64 1.64
C LEU A 207 -1.18 8.15 0.66
N GLY A 208 -2.05 7.24 1.09
CA GLY A 208 -3.17 6.77 0.29
C GLY A 208 -2.78 6.06 -1.01
N LEU A 209 -3.70 6.01 -1.97
CA LEU A 209 -3.60 5.21 -3.19
C LEU A 209 -3.03 5.94 -4.42
N ASN A 210 -3.05 7.27 -4.41
CA ASN A 210 -2.88 8.05 -5.64
C ASN A 210 -1.46 8.60 -5.82
N ASP A 211 -0.77 8.89 -4.72
CA ASP A 211 0.55 9.50 -4.78
C ASP A 211 1.62 8.46 -5.13
N ALA A 212 2.23 8.56 -6.31
CA ALA A 212 3.25 7.60 -6.74
C ALA A 212 4.57 7.71 -5.97
N ASN A 213 4.86 8.90 -5.43
CA ASN A 213 6.08 9.18 -4.69
C ASN A 213 5.73 9.82 -3.34
N VAL A 214 6.70 9.81 -2.42
CA VAL A 214 6.62 10.62 -1.20
C VAL A 214 6.78 12.08 -1.58
N THR A 215 6.01 12.99 -0.98
CA THR A 215 6.12 14.43 -1.24
C THR A 215 6.77 15.15 -0.05
N TRP A 216 7.61 16.14 -0.33
CA TRP A 216 8.12 17.02 0.72
C TRP A 216 7.01 17.78 1.44
N ALA A 217 5.91 18.09 0.74
CA ALA A 217 4.74 18.74 1.32
C ALA A 217 4.14 17.92 2.48
N ALA A 218 3.98 16.59 2.31
CA ALA A 218 3.44 15.72 3.36
C ALA A 218 4.29 15.76 4.65
N ILE A 219 5.62 15.74 4.51
CA ILE A 219 6.55 15.85 5.64
C ILE A 219 6.47 17.24 6.29
N VAL A 220 6.48 18.31 5.48
CA VAL A 220 6.45 19.69 5.98
C VAL A 220 5.17 19.94 6.77
N THR A 221 4.02 19.54 6.23
CA THR A 221 2.72 19.65 6.91
C THR A 221 2.70 18.84 8.20
N ALA A 222 3.21 17.60 8.17
CA ALA A 222 3.30 16.78 9.38
C ALA A 222 4.18 17.42 10.45
N ALA A 223 5.31 18.00 10.07
CA ALA A 223 6.24 18.62 10.98
C ALA A 223 5.65 19.85 11.68
N GLN A 224 4.79 20.62 11.01
CA GLN A 224 4.16 21.82 11.56
C GLN A 224 3.13 21.51 12.65
N THR A 225 2.39 20.40 12.50
CA THR A 225 1.38 19.96 13.47
C THR A 225 1.49 18.46 13.75
N PRO A 226 2.56 17.99 14.43
CA PRO A 226 2.84 16.56 14.56
C PRO A 226 1.73 15.77 15.25
N ALA A 227 1.15 16.31 16.32
CA ALA A 227 0.13 15.61 17.12
C ALA A 227 -1.18 15.30 16.37
N ASN A 228 -1.50 16.08 15.32
CA ASN A 228 -2.80 16.02 14.63
C ASN A 228 -2.65 15.68 13.13
N SER A 229 -1.47 15.27 12.68
CA SER A 229 -1.21 15.05 11.26
C SER A 229 -1.48 13.61 10.85
N GLU A 230 -2.30 13.41 9.83
CA GLU A 230 -2.49 12.10 9.18
C GLU A 230 -1.16 11.52 8.64
N HIS A 231 -0.25 12.40 8.21
CA HIS A 231 1.09 12.04 7.72
C HIS A 231 2.13 11.86 8.84
N PHE A 232 1.73 11.84 10.12
CA PHE A 232 2.66 11.64 11.24
C PHE A 232 3.51 10.36 11.13
N PRO A 233 2.99 9.20 10.69
CA PRO A 233 3.81 8.00 10.53
C PRO A 233 4.97 8.19 9.55
N LEU A 234 4.77 8.98 8.50
CA LEU A 234 5.81 9.34 7.55
C LEU A 234 6.86 10.27 8.18
N LEU A 235 6.43 11.25 8.99
CA LEU A 235 7.34 12.09 9.78
C LEU A 235 8.16 11.26 10.77
N HIS A 236 7.55 10.28 11.43
CA HIS A 236 8.24 9.36 12.34
C HIS A 236 9.29 8.55 11.59
N LEU A 237 8.94 7.94 10.45
CA LEU A 237 9.93 7.24 9.61
C LEU A 237 11.07 8.17 9.21
N TYR A 238 10.77 9.39 8.73
CA TYR A 238 11.77 10.37 8.32
C TYR A 238 12.72 10.72 9.47
N THR A 239 12.19 10.98 10.67
CA THR A 239 12.96 11.30 11.87
C THR A 239 13.84 10.11 12.31
N MET A 240 13.30 8.89 12.21
CA MET A 240 14.03 7.66 12.48
C MET A 240 15.20 7.50 11.50
N LEU A 241 15.00 7.76 10.21
CA LEU A 241 16.07 7.72 9.20
C LEU A 241 17.15 8.78 9.47
N ILE A 242 16.78 9.99 9.89
CA ILE A 242 17.76 11.01 10.33
C ILE A 242 18.57 10.49 11.52
N SER A 243 17.90 9.91 12.52
CA SER A 243 18.55 9.35 13.70
C SER A 243 19.51 8.20 13.35
N GLN A 244 19.12 7.30 12.44
CA GLN A 244 20.00 6.23 11.94
C GLN A 244 21.18 6.79 11.15
N SER A 245 20.95 7.79 10.29
CA SER A 245 22.00 8.50 9.54
C SER A 245 23.04 9.10 10.48
N ILE A 246 22.63 9.72 11.59
CA ILE A 246 23.54 10.25 12.60
C ILE A 246 24.38 9.15 13.27
N SER A 247 23.76 8.03 13.63
CA SER A 247 24.43 6.95 14.34
C SER A 247 25.38 6.11 13.48
N HIS A 248 25.12 6.00 12.19
CA HIS A 248 25.85 5.07 11.32
C HIS A 248 26.73 5.75 10.27
N ASN A 249 26.49 7.02 9.93
CA ASN A 249 27.40 7.76 9.06
C ASN A 249 28.57 8.36 9.82
N ALA A 250 29.74 8.35 9.18
CA ALA A 250 30.94 9.00 9.71
C ALA A 250 30.64 10.47 10.04
N GLN A 251 31.01 10.88 11.26
CA GLN A 251 30.93 12.28 11.66
C GLN A 251 32.16 13.03 11.13
N PRO A 252 32.02 14.31 10.75
CA PRO A 252 33.18 15.10 10.34
C PRO A 252 34.18 15.19 11.50
N SER A 253 35.48 15.20 11.16
CA SER A 253 36.57 15.31 12.15
C SER A 253 36.47 16.58 12.99
N GLN A 254 35.96 17.66 12.40
CA GLN A 254 35.59 18.88 13.08
C GLN A 254 34.17 19.28 12.70
N MET A 255 33.35 19.60 13.70
CA MET A 255 31.98 20.06 13.45
C MET A 255 31.98 21.47 12.86
N PRO A 256 31.21 21.73 11.78
CA PRO A 256 31.07 23.07 11.24
C PRO A 256 30.44 24.00 12.28
N THR A 257 30.96 25.22 12.35
CA THR A 257 30.47 26.27 13.27
C THR A 257 29.70 27.37 12.54
N ARG A 258 29.93 27.54 11.24
CA ARG A 258 29.24 28.55 10.43
C ARG A 258 27.86 28.05 10.02
N ARG A 259 26.84 28.90 10.16
CA ARG A 259 25.42 28.57 9.86
C ARG A 259 25.25 27.92 8.48
N HIS A 260 25.87 28.45 7.43
CA HIS A 260 25.73 27.92 6.07
C HIS A 260 26.41 26.55 5.89
N GLU A 261 27.52 26.29 6.58
CA GLU A 261 28.20 24.99 6.55
C GLU A 261 27.35 23.93 7.28
N ILE A 262 26.76 24.28 8.43
CA ILE A 262 25.81 23.42 9.16
C ILE A 262 24.60 23.11 8.27
N MET A 263 24.00 24.15 7.66
CA MET A 263 22.86 24.00 6.76
C MET A 263 23.17 23.06 5.58
N ASN A 264 24.31 23.26 4.91
CA ASN A 264 24.72 22.42 3.78
C ASN A 264 24.89 20.96 4.20
N MET A 265 25.52 20.71 5.35
CA MET A 265 25.68 19.36 5.89
C MET A 265 24.32 18.71 6.19
N VAL A 266 23.40 19.44 6.82
CA VAL A 266 22.07 18.93 7.17
C VAL A 266 21.24 18.65 5.91
N VAL A 267 21.25 19.55 4.93
CA VAL A 267 20.55 19.35 3.64
C VAL A 267 21.10 18.14 2.89
N GLU A 268 22.43 17.97 2.86
CA GLU A 268 23.06 16.81 2.25
C GLU A 268 22.60 15.51 2.94
N ARG A 269 22.69 15.45 4.27
CA ARG A 269 22.39 14.24 5.04
C ARG A 269 20.89 13.91 5.13
N CYS A 270 20.04 14.92 5.25
CA CYS A 270 18.63 14.74 5.59
C CYS A 270 17.71 14.94 4.39
N CYS A 271 18.09 15.76 3.41
CA CYS A 271 17.28 15.97 2.22
C CYS A 271 17.76 15.10 1.06
N LYS A 272 19.04 15.17 0.70
CA LYS A 272 19.56 14.45 -0.47
C LYS A 272 19.73 12.95 -0.23
N LYS A 273 20.27 12.53 0.92
CA LYS A 273 20.46 11.09 1.19
C LYS A 273 19.18 10.34 1.52
N ILE A 274 18.22 10.98 2.20
CA ILE A 274 16.97 10.32 2.64
C ILE A 274 15.86 10.48 1.58
N GLY A 275 15.54 11.72 1.20
CA GLY A 275 14.51 11.99 0.19
C GLY A 275 15.02 11.89 -1.24
N GLY A 276 16.23 12.41 -1.49
CA GLY A 276 16.89 12.35 -2.79
C GLY A 276 16.05 12.94 -3.93
N GLU A 277 16.27 12.41 -5.13
CA GLU A 277 15.47 12.72 -6.32
C GLU A 277 14.18 11.88 -6.39
N ALA A 278 13.98 10.95 -5.45
CA ALA A 278 12.83 10.05 -5.43
C ALA A 278 11.58 10.68 -4.79
N TRP A 279 11.73 11.78 -4.06
CA TRP A 279 10.63 12.50 -3.42
C TRP A 279 10.22 13.72 -4.25
N ASP A 280 8.92 13.92 -4.40
CA ASP A 280 8.38 15.02 -5.18
C ASP A 280 8.46 16.35 -4.42
N GLY A 281 8.74 17.42 -5.17
CA GLY A 281 8.87 18.77 -4.63
C GLY A 281 10.22 19.03 -3.96
N ARG A 282 10.29 20.08 -3.13
CA ARG A 282 11.51 20.48 -2.40
C ARG A 282 11.14 21.03 -1.02
N PRO A 283 11.98 20.85 0.00
CA PRO A 283 11.77 21.46 1.30
C PRO A 283 11.91 22.99 1.21
N THR A 284 11.04 23.72 1.90
CA THR A 284 11.11 25.18 2.04
C THR A 284 12.34 25.59 2.84
N ASN A 285 12.78 26.85 2.72
CA ASN A 285 13.92 27.33 3.50
C ASN A 285 13.60 27.33 5.01
N GLU A 286 12.39 27.72 5.39
CA GLU A 286 11.91 27.64 6.77
C GLU A 286 11.95 26.22 7.32
N PHE A 287 11.51 25.22 6.53
CA PHE A 287 11.62 23.82 6.94
C PHE A 287 13.07 23.37 7.12
N LYS A 288 14.00 23.85 6.27
CA LYS A 288 15.44 23.53 6.42
C LYS A 288 16.01 24.12 7.71
N ASP A 289 15.61 25.34 8.09
CA ASP A 289 16.02 25.95 9.37
C ASP A 289 15.52 25.11 10.56
N VAL A 290 14.27 24.63 10.52
CA VAL A 290 13.71 23.71 11.53
C VAL A 290 14.47 22.39 11.54
N LEU A 291 14.78 21.84 10.37
CA LEU A 291 15.48 20.58 10.22
C LEU A 291 16.90 20.63 10.79
N VAL A 292 17.59 21.78 10.73
CA VAL A 292 18.87 21.98 11.41
C VAL A 292 18.70 21.77 12.92
N VAL A 293 17.71 22.41 13.54
CA VAL A 293 17.45 22.26 14.98
C VAL A 293 17.13 20.80 15.34
N VAL A 294 16.27 20.14 14.57
CA VAL A 294 15.95 18.70 14.77
C VAL A 294 17.21 17.83 14.69
N TYR A 295 18.05 18.05 13.66
CA TYR A 295 19.29 17.30 13.48
C TYR A 295 20.25 17.49 14.67
N GLU A 296 20.40 18.72 15.15
CA GLU A 296 21.28 19.02 16.29
C GLU A 296 20.78 18.39 17.60
N GLU A 297 19.48 18.43 17.85
CA GLU A 297 18.89 17.79 19.04
C GLU A 297 19.04 16.27 19.02
N LEU A 298 18.77 15.63 17.87
CA LEU A 298 19.00 14.18 17.71
C LEU A 298 20.48 13.84 17.88
N ARG A 299 21.39 14.63 17.27
CA ARG A 299 22.84 14.46 17.39
C ARG A 299 23.29 14.57 18.85
N ARG A 300 22.88 15.62 19.55
CA ARG A 300 23.20 15.84 20.97
C ARG A 300 22.69 14.69 21.84
N TYR A 301 21.47 14.22 21.59
CA TYR A 301 20.89 13.11 22.33
C TYR A 301 21.68 11.81 22.10
N GLN A 302 22.04 11.51 20.86
CA GLN A 302 22.68 10.25 20.51
C GLN A 302 24.18 10.22 20.82
N LEU A 303 24.91 11.28 20.47
CA LEU A 303 26.36 11.31 20.58
C LEU A 303 26.82 11.88 21.93
N ASP A 304 26.34 13.06 22.32
CA ASP A 304 26.81 13.72 23.53
C ASP A 304 26.27 13.03 24.79
N LYS A 305 24.97 12.70 24.79
CA LYS A 305 24.32 11.98 25.91
C LYS A 305 24.42 10.46 25.81
N LYS A 306 25.06 9.91 24.76
CA LYS A 306 25.26 8.47 24.53
C LYS A 306 23.96 7.65 24.61
N LYS A 307 22.85 8.20 24.09
CA LYS A 307 21.55 7.51 24.07
C LYS A 307 21.35 6.75 22.76
N PRO A 308 20.53 5.69 22.74
CA PRO A 308 20.29 4.93 21.52
C PRO A 308 19.59 5.77 20.45
N SER A 309 19.87 5.45 19.18
CA SER A 309 19.12 5.95 18.03
C SER A 309 17.67 5.49 18.03
N LEU A 310 16.80 6.24 17.36
CA LEU A 310 15.42 5.84 17.09
C LEU A 310 15.39 4.63 16.16
N ARG A 311 14.57 3.62 16.47
CA ARG A 311 14.52 2.35 15.72
C ARG A 311 13.09 1.89 15.44
N GLY A 312 12.12 2.80 15.57
CA GLY A 312 10.69 2.52 15.38
C GLY A 312 10.07 1.78 16.55
N HIS A 313 10.54 2.00 17.78
CA HIS A 313 9.89 1.47 18.97
C HIS A 313 8.56 2.17 19.25
N ASP A 314 7.60 1.43 19.80
CA ASP A 314 6.38 2.01 20.36
C ASP A 314 6.77 3.00 21.47
N GLY A 315 6.17 4.20 21.46
CA GLY A 315 6.46 5.29 22.38
C GLY A 315 7.41 6.35 21.81
N GLU A 316 8.14 6.06 20.73
CA GLU A 316 8.98 7.05 20.03
C GLU A 316 8.14 8.20 19.44
N GLU A 317 6.83 8.02 19.25
CA GLU A 317 5.91 9.03 18.73
C GLU A 317 5.96 10.32 19.57
N SER A 318 6.03 10.18 20.89
CA SER A 318 6.14 11.32 21.82
C SER A 318 7.45 12.08 21.64
N VAL A 319 8.55 11.35 21.41
CA VAL A 319 9.89 11.93 21.17
C VAL A 319 9.89 12.68 19.84
N VAL A 320 9.39 12.05 18.78
CA VAL A 320 9.30 12.67 17.44
C VAL A 320 8.44 13.93 17.51
N SER A 321 7.24 13.84 18.08
CA SER A 321 6.34 14.99 18.20
C SER A 321 6.98 16.13 19.00
N GLY A 322 7.64 15.81 20.12
CA GLY A 322 8.31 16.80 20.97
C GLY A 322 9.46 17.51 20.27
N VAL A 323 10.34 16.75 19.60
CA VAL A 323 11.51 17.32 18.90
C VAL A 323 11.07 18.27 17.77
N TRP A 324 10.08 17.89 16.97
CA TRP A 324 9.58 18.76 15.90
C TRP A 324 8.85 19.99 16.42
N ALA A 325 8.02 19.85 17.46
CA ALA A 325 7.32 20.99 18.07
C ALA A 325 8.30 22.01 18.67
N LEU A 326 9.32 21.54 19.39
CA LEU A 326 10.37 22.39 19.97
C LEU A 326 11.23 23.08 18.90
N ALA A 327 11.55 22.38 17.81
CA ALA A 327 12.32 22.94 16.71
C ALA A 327 11.55 24.07 16.01
N TRP A 328 10.27 23.87 15.71
CA TRP A 328 9.40 24.91 15.13
C TRP A 328 9.27 26.13 16.04
N TRP A 329 9.11 25.92 17.35
CA TRP A 329 9.04 27.00 18.31
C TRP A 329 10.33 27.82 18.37
N SER A 330 11.48 27.15 18.31
CA SER A 330 12.80 27.80 18.31
C SER A 330 13.00 28.68 17.07
N VAL A 331 12.65 28.17 15.88
CA VAL A 331 12.80 28.93 14.62
C VAL A 331 11.85 30.11 14.56
N ARG A 332 10.60 29.99 15.03
CA ARG A 332 9.64 31.09 15.06
C ARG A 332 10.02 32.23 16.02
N LYS A 333 10.89 31.96 16.99
CA LYS A 333 11.36 32.94 17.97
C LYS A 333 12.65 33.66 17.57
N ALA A 334 13.42 33.09 16.64
CA ALA A 334 14.72 33.59 16.19
C ALA A 334 14.58 34.69 15.12
#